data_AF-A0A8C5I6B9-F1
#
_entry.id   AF-A0A8C5I6B9-F1
#
_cell.length_a   1.000
_cell.length_b   1.000
_cell.length_c   1.000
_cell.angle_alpha   90.00
_cell.angle_beta   90.00
_cell.angle_gamma   90.00
#
_symmetry.space_group_name_H-M   'P 1'
#
loop_
_entity.id
_entity.type
_entity.pdbx_description
1 polymer ?
#
loop_
_entity_poly.entity_id
_entity_poly.type
_entity_poly.pdbx_seq_one_letter_code
_entity_poly.pdbx_strand_id
1 'polypeptide(L)'
;MSPVCSTKGYVLDGFPNTLKQAELMGSHGIIPMLVVELQLETVEMLKRGQADKMNPNKPHLTHDSSEILQIANNCYEEEATHVRRHFQKQHHNWILLDGLKSKWWIWDRILKEVSRSMKCRNTYLERTQRGQAACVHRLCFTPTQMESSMGEFGHYCPVCLALLHHLVDCSGHAAWTYTAQYRQHYYRMCNEDHLGKFLSCPEGFVSPHCPHTLPAAHLLPRRLTEIQVRDRFPQQVELKGFCPVTYKDGKQRYEFLVRGKIEFAAEYRNRIYVFETSHKQDQFLRMPEAYWDQQLPTKVPPLLDPVPLTSLPTLGYLEQGVSVAVIKALTAVGRLKPKFPFLSAQTSAVVYVAFYLKAFNPKNPQHTREMYKRKLALFEENCALIPYLGSVMVGKYKPPSERPLDYDFKMHRFLALAGPPAAGLDR
;
A
#
# COMPACT_ATOMS: atom_id res chain seq x y z
N MET A 1 38.04 25.92 24.88
CA MET A 1 38.64 25.49 23.60
C MET A 1 39.91 26.27 23.36
N SER A 2 40.93 25.66 22.74
CA SER A 2 42.11 26.41 22.26
C SER A 2 41.69 27.43 21.19
N PRO A 3 42.24 28.66 21.18
CA PRO A 3 41.95 29.66 20.15
C PRO A 3 42.20 29.16 18.72
N VAL A 4 43.15 28.24 18.56
CA VAL A 4 43.48 27.62 17.26
C VAL A 4 42.33 26.75 16.77
N CYS A 5 41.71 25.96 17.66
CA CYS A 5 40.56 25.11 17.31
C CYS A 5 39.35 25.96 16.91
N SER A 6 39.13 27.09 17.59
CA SER A 6 38.00 27.99 17.28
C SER A 6 38.18 28.75 15.98
N THR A 7 39.41 29.07 15.57
CA THR A 7 39.70 29.85 14.35
C THR A 7 39.95 28.97 13.12
N LYS A 8 40.68 27.86 13.26
CA LYS A 8 41.08 26.98 12.15
C LYS A 8 40.18 25.74 12.00
N GLY A 9 39.34 25.47 12.99
CA GLY A 9 38.61 24.21 13.07
C GLY A 9 39.52 23.06 13.54
N TYR A 10 38.94 21.87 13.63
CA TYR A 10 39.63 20.65 14.07
C TYR A 10 38.92 19.43 13.49
N VAL A 11 39.61 18.29 13.47
CA VAL A 11 39.07 16.99 13.11
C VAL A 11 39.02 16.14 14.37
N LEU A 12 37.88 15.49 14.61
CA LEU A 12 37.74 14.49 15.66
C LEU A 12 37.91 13.12 15.01
N ASP A 13 38.81 12.32 15.55
CA ASP A 13 39.04 10.94 15.12
C ASP A 13 38.69 10.01 16.28
N GLY A 14 37.83 9.02 16.03
CA GLY A 14 37.33 8.10 17.06
C GLY A 14 36.45 8.74 18.14
N PHE A 15 35.79 9.87 17.87
CA PHE A 15 34.79 10.48 18.76
C PHE A 15 33.77 11.30 17.96
N PRO A 16 32.45 11.19 18.23
CA PRO A 16 31.81 10.37 19.26
C PRO A 16 31.62 8.91 18.82
N ASN A 17 31.78 7.99 19.76
CA ASN A 17 31.59 6.54 19.55
C ASN A 17 30.25 6.02 20.09
N THR A 18 29.54 6.80 20.91
CA THR A 18 28.24 6.41 21.47
C THR A 18 27.23 7.55 21.34
N LEU A 19 25.94 7.21 21.38
CA LEU A 19 24.86 8.21 21.30
C LEU A 19 24.99 9.27 22.40
N LYS A 20 25.31 8.85 23.63
CA LYS A 20 25.47 9.76 24.78
C LYS A 20 26.58 10.78 24.56
N GLN A 21 27.68 10.38 23.91
CA GLN A 21 28.76 11.30 23.55
C GLN A 21 28.30 12.31 22.49
N ALA A 22 27.56 11.87 21.47
CA ALA A 22 27.01 12.77 20.46
C ALA A 22 26.04 13.80 21.06
N GLU A 23 25.18 13.38 22.00
CA GLU A 23 24.27 14.28 22.72
C GLU A 23 25.02 15.29 23.60
N LEU A 24 26.07 14.86 24.30
CA LEU A 24 26.94 15.75 25.07
C LEU A 24 27.67 16.77 24.20
N MET A 25 28.09 16.39 22.99
CA MET A 25 28.63 17.35 22.03
C MET A 25 27.60 18.42 21.68
N GLY A 26 26.37 18.01 21.38
CA GLY A 26 25.26 18.92 21.09
C GLY A 26 24.96 19.88 22.24
N SER A 27 24.95 19.40 23.49
CA SER A 27 24.68 20.25 24.66
C SER A 27 25.76 21.30 24.92
N HIS A 28 26.99 21.08 24.44
CA HIS A 28 28.09 22.04 24.51
C HIS A 28 28.25 22.86 23.22
N GLY A 29 27.32 22.75 22.27
CA GLY A 29 27.37 23.48 21.00
C GLY A 29 28.47 23.00 20.04
N ILE A 30 28.99 21.78 20.24
CA ILE A 30 29.99 21.18 19.37
C ILE A 30 29.28 20.37 18.28
N ILE A 31 29.09 20.98 17.11
CA ILE A 31 28.41 20.35 15.97
C ILE A 31 29.43 20.17 14.84
N PRO A 32 29.80 18.92 14.48
CA PRO A 32 30.63 18.66 13.32
C PRO A 32 29.97 19.17 12.05
N MET A 33 30.73 19.86 11.20
CA MET A 33 30.23 20.28 9.87
C MET A 33 30.01 19.09 8.93
N LEU A 34 30.81 18.04 9.12
CA LEU A 34 30.80 16.82 8.32
C LEU A 34 31.22 15.66 9.22
N VAL A 35 30.49 14.56 9.17
CA VAL A 35 30.88 13.29 9.77
C VAL A 35 31.10 12.29 8.64
N VAL A 36 32.28 11.67 8.62
CA VAL A 36 32.69 10.75 7.56
C VAL A 36 32.82 9.36 8.15
N GLU A 37 32.10 8.41 7.58
CA GLU A 37 32.20 7.00 7.92
C GLU A 37 32.81 6.23 6.76
N LEU A 38 33.87 5.47 7.04
CA LEU A 38 34.49 4.56 6.09
C LEU A 38 33.88 3.17 6.27
N GLN A 39 33.02 2.78 5.33
CA GLN A 39 32.39 1.48 5.34
C GLN A 39 33.35 0.42 4.80
N LEU A 40 33.54 -0.64 5.56
CA LEU A 40 34.32 -1.82 5.18
C LEU A 40 33.57 -3.07 5.63
N GLU A 41 33.70 -4.14 4.87
CA GLU A 41 33.23 -5.46 5.30
C GLU A 41 34.11 -6.00 6.43
N THR A 42 33.48 -6.69 7.39
CA THR A 42 34.15 -7.27 8.57
C THR A 42 35.34 -8.16 8.17
N VAL A 43 35.20 -8.94 7.10
CA VAL A 43 36.25 -9.86 6.61
C VAL A 43 37.50 -9.08 6.18
N GLU A 44 37.33 -8.01 5.41
CA GLU A 44 38.43 -7.17 4.97
C GLU A 44 39.05 -6.39 6.13
N MET A 45 38.23 -5.91 7.07
CA MET A 45 38.71 -5.25 8.29
C MET A 45 39.62 -6.20 9.10
N LEU A 46 39.19 -7.44 9.34
CA LEU A 46 39.99 -8.43 10.08
C LEU A 46 41.28 -8.77 9.35
N LYS A 47 41.24 -8.91 8.02
CA LYS A 47 42.44 -9.15 7.20
C LYS A 47 43.45 -8.01 7.32
N ARG A 48 42.99 -6.75 7.27
CA ARG A 48 43.85 -5.57 7.46
C ARG A 48 44.39 -5.48 8.88
N GLY A 49 43.58 -5.79 9.90
CA GLY A 49 44.01 -5.84 11.30
C GLY A 49 45.10 -6.88 11.55
N GLN A 50 44.97 -8.07 10.95
CA GLN A 50 46.02 -9.10 11.03
C GLN A 50 47.32 -8.67 10.35
N ALA A 51 47.23 -8.03 9.19
CA ALA A 51 48.41 -7.50 8.50
C ALA A 51 49.09 -6.38 9.30
N ASP A 52 48.31 -5.49 9.92
CA ASP A 52 48.84 -4.41 10.76
C ASP A 52 49.46 -4.92 12.07
N LYS A 53 48.93 -6.01 12.65
CA LYS A 53 49.55 -6.69 13.79
C LYS A 53 50.99 -7.14 13.49
N MET A 54 51.28 -7.51 12.24
CA MET A 54 52.61 -7.94 11.79
C MET A 54 53.51 -6.76 11.41
N ASN A 55 53.04 -5.51 11.52
CA ASN A 55 53.81 -4.32 11.16
C ASN A 55 54.85 -3.97 12.25
N PRO A 56 56.16 -4.00 11.95
CA PRO A 56 57.21 -3.72 12.93
C PRO A 56 57.28 -2.24 13.34
N ASN A 57 56.67 -1.32 12.57
CA ASN A 57 56.73 0.13 12.81
C ASN A 57 55.53 0.66 13.59
N LYS A 58 54.85 -0.18 14.37
CA LYS A 58 53.64 0.21 15.08
C LYS A 58 53.98 1.11 16.28
N PRO A 59 53.39 2.31 16.40
CA PRO A 59 53.75 3.26 17.44
C PRO A 59 53.37 2.79 18.86
N HIS A 60 52.35 1.95 19.00
CA HIS A 60 51.88 1.41 20.29
C HIS A 60 51.52 -0.06 20.16
N LEU A 61 51.85 -0.86 21.19
CA LEU A 61 51.32 -2.22 21.30
C LEU A 61 49.83 -2.17 21.65
N THR A 62 49.01 -2.78 20.81
CA THR A 62 47.56 -2.86 20.96
C THR A 62 47.10 -4.32 20.95
N HIS A 63 46.04 -4.62 21.69
CA HIS A 63 45.48 -5.97 21.79
C HIS A 63 44.60 -6.30 20.57
N ASP A 64 45.24 -6.61 19.45
CA ASP A 64 44.55 -6.75 18.15
C ASP A 64 44.44 -8.21 17.71
N SER A 65 44.01 -9.08 18.63
CA SER A 65 43.67 -10.46 18.25
C SER A 65 42.42 -10.48 17.37
N SER A 66 42.24 -11.54 16.57
CA SER A 66 41.05 -11.70 15.73
C SER A 66 39.76 -11.61 16.54
N GLU A 67 39.75 -12.21 17.73
CA GLU A 67 38.59 -12.25 18.64
C GLU A 67 38.29 -10.85 19.18
N ILE A 68 39.31 -10.10 19.57
CA ILE A 68 39.13 -8.74 20.10
C ILE A 68 38.66 -7.79 19.01
N LEU A 69 39.23 -7.88 17.80
CA LEU A 69 38.79 -7.07 16.65
C LEU A 69 37.35 -7.38 16.25
N GLN A 70 36.92 -8.65 16.33
CA GLN A 70 35.53 -9.03 16.10
C GLN A 70 34.59 -8.43 17.15
N ILE A 71 34.93 -8.53 18.44
CA ILE A 71 34.13 -7.95 19.52
C ILE A 71 34.03 -6.43 19.35
N ALA A 72 35.16 -5.76 19.09
CA ALA A 72 35.21 -4.32 18.89
C ALA A 72 34.36 -3.88 17.67
N ASN A 73 34.40 -4.63 16.57
CA ASN A 73 33.58 -4.37 15.40
C ASN A 73 32.08 -4.50 15.70
N ASN A 74 31.68 -5.53 16.43
CA ASN A 74 30.27 -5.73 16.80
C ASN A 74 29.78 -4.57 17.68
N CYS A 75 30.55 -4.18 18.70
CA CYS A 75 30.20 -3.03 19.54
C CYS A 75 30.15 -1.72 18.73
N TYR A 76 31.07 -1.53 17.78
CA TYR A 76 31.04 -0.38 16.88
C TYR A 76 29.80 -0.38 16.00
N GLU A 77 29.46 -1.50 15.35
CA GLU A 77 28.31 -1.57 14.44
C GLU A 77 27.00 -1.26 15.17
N GLU A 78 26.82 -1.77 16.38
CA GLU A 78 25.67 -1.46 17.23
C GLU A 78 25.57 0.06 17.48
N GLU A 79 26.60 0.66 18.09
CA GLU A 79 26.59 2.08 18.46
C GLU A 79 26.58 3.03 17.25
N ALA A 80 27.32 2.70 16.19
CA ALA A 80 27.41 3.50 14.97
C ALA A 80 26.04 3.68 14.31
N THR A 81 25.15 2.68 14.36
CA THR A 81 23.79 2.85 13.83
C THR A 81 22.99 3.90 14.60
N HIS A 82 23.15 3.97 15.93
CA HIS A 82 22.49 4.96 16.77
C HIS A 82 23.06 6.36 16.52
N VAL A 83 24.39 6.48 16.49
CA VAL A 83 25.09 7.75 16.24
C VAL A 83 24.80 8.28 14.83
N ARG A 84 24.85 7.42 13.80
CA ARG A 84 24.51 7.77 12.42
C ARG A 84 23.08 8.28 12.34
N ARG A 85 22.12 7.57 12.94
CA ARG A 85 20.70 7.99 12.96
C ARG A 85 20.52 9.34 13.66
N HIS A 86 21.27 9.62 14.73
CA HIS A 86 21.23 10.90 15.42
C HIS A 86 21.71 12.05 14.52
N PHE A 87 22.93 11.97 13.99
CA PHE A 87 23.49 13.02 13.12
C PHE A 87 22.70 13.21 11.83
N GLN A 88 22.22 12.12 11.22
CA GLN A 88 21.44 12.20 9.99
C GLN A 88 20.09 12.89 10.23
N LYS A 89 19.41 12.63 11.36
CA LYS A 89 18.16 13.31 11.72
C LYS A 89 18.36 14.77 12.11
N GLN A 90 19.39 15.06 12.91
CA GLN A 90 19.59 16.40 13.49
C GLN A 90 20.28 17.37 12.54
N HIS A 91 21.25 16.92 11.74
CA HIS A 91 22.14 17.83 11.01
C HIS A 91 22.29 17.49 9.52
N HIS A 92 21.88 16.30 9.07
CA HIS A 92 22.04 15.83 7.69
C HIS A 92 23.49 15.96 7.17
N ASN A 93 24.46 15.74 8.07
CA ASN A 93 25.89 15.99 7.85
C ASN A 93 26.74 14.70 7.80
N TRP A 94 26.11 13.52 7.71
CA TRP A 94 26.79 12.23 7.64
C TRP A 94 27.04 11.80 6.20
N ILE A 95 28.27 11.40 5.87
CA ILE A 95 28.62 10.79 4.58
C ILE A 95 29.22 9.41 4.78
N LEU A 96 28.76 8.46 3.97
CA LEU A 96 29.26 7.09 3.92
C LEU A 96 30.19 6.95 2.72
N LEU A 97 31.42 6.48 2.95
CA LEU A 97 32.42 6.27 1.91
C LEU A 97 32.87 4.81 1.90
N ASP A 98 33.12 4.29 0.70
CA ASP A 98 33.66 2.94 0.53
C ASP A 98 35.15 2.90 0.91
N GLY A 99 35.47 2.18 1.98
CA GLY A 99 36.83 2.00 2.51
C GLY A 99 37.70 1.02 1.73
N LEU A 100 37.16 0.36 0.69
CA LEU A 100 37.94 -0.43 -0.28
C LEU A 100 38.64 0.43 -1.33
N LYS A 101 38.21 1.68 -1.51
CA LYS A 101 38.80 2.61 -2.47
C LYS A 101 40.20 3.04 -2.05
N SER A 102 40.97 3.54 -3.01
CA SER A 102 42.32 4.03 -2.74
C SER A 102 42.30 5.22 -1.78
N LYS A 103 43.37 5.37 -0.99
CA LYS A 103 43.54 6.50 -0.06
C LYS A 103 43.35 7.85 -0.76
N TRP A 104 43.85 7.96 -2.00
CA TRP A 104 43.72 9.18 -2.81
C TRP A 104 42.26 9.48 -3.17
N TRP A 105 41.48 8.46 -3.56
CA TRP A 105 40.06 8.64 -3.88
C TRP A 105 39.26 9.09 -2.66
N ILE A 106 39.51 8.45 -1.50
CA ILE A 106 38.86 8.82 -0.23
C ILE A 106 39.22 10.28 0.14
N TRP A 107 40.51 10.63 0.06
CA TRP A 107 40.99 11.97 0.34
C TRP A 107 40.36 13.03 -0.58
N ASP A 108 40.37 12.81 -1.90
CA ASP A 108 39.78 13.71 -2.90
C ASP A 108 38.26 13.88 -2.66
N ARG A 109 37.57 12.78 -2.32
CA ARG A 109 36.14 12.81 -2.03
C ARG A 109 35.82 13.63 -0.78
N ILE A 110 36.55 13.43 0.32
CA ILE A 110 36.38 14.20 1.55
C ILE A 110 36.69 15.67 1.30
N LEU A 111 37.80 15.97 0.60
CA LEU A 111 38.19 17.33 0.28
C LEU A 111 37.11 18.07 -0.52
N LYS A 112 36.47 17.40 -1.49
CA LYS A 112 35.35 17.95 -2.25
C LYS A 112 34.14 18.25 -1.38
N GLU A 113 33.75 17.35 -0.48
CA GLU A 113 32.60 17.57 0.41
C GLU A 113 32.87 18.70 1.42
N VAL A 114 34.07 18.74 2.02
CA VAL A 114 34.49 19.84 2.90
C VAL A 114 34.49 21.17 2.16
N SER A 115 35.06 21.21 0.95
CA SER A 115 35.10 22.43 0.12
C SER A 115 33.70 22.94 -0.22
N ARG A 116 32.76 22.03 -0.51
CA ARG A 116 31.35 22.39 -0.75
C ARG A 116 30.70 22.97 0.50
N SER A 117 30.85 22.34 1.67
CA SER A 117 30.29 22.85 2.92
C SER A 117 30.90 24.21 3.31
N MET A 118 32.20 24.38 3.13
CA MET A 118 32.87 25.68 3.36
C MET A 118 32.37 26.77 2.43
N LYS A 119 32.18 26.45 1.13
CA LYS A 119 31.59 27.39 0.17
C LYS A 119 30.17 27.78 0.56
N CYS A 120 29.33 26.82 0.95
CA CYS A 120 27.98 27.08 1.43
C CYS A 120 27.99 28.00 2.66
N ARG A 121 28.83 27.72 3.65
CA ARG A 121 28.96 28.53 4.88
C ARG A 121 29.42 29.95 4.59
N ASN A 122 30.45 30.12 3.78
CA ASN A 122 30.96 31.44 3.42
C ASN A 122 29.92 32.24 2.63
N THR A 123 29.24 31.61 1.66
CA THR A 123 28.17 32.24 0.88
C THR A 123 27.01 32.67 1.78
N TYR A 124 26.64 31.83 2.76
CA TYR A 124 25.60 32.15 3.72
C TYR A 124 25.99 33.35 4.59
N LEU A 125 27.19 33.37 5.15
CA LEU A 125 27.67 34.50 5.97
C LEU A 125 27.71 35.81 5.16
N GLU A 126 28.24 35.77 3.94
CA GLU A 126 28.30 36.93 3.05
C GLU A 126 26.90 37.49 2.75
N ARG A 127 25.96 36.62 2.38
CA ARG A 127 24.59 37.03 2.04
C ARG A 127 23.82 37.57 3.25
N THR A 128 23.93 36.89 4.39
CA THR A 128 23.26 37.30 5.62
C THR A 128 23.77 38.66 6.11
N GLN A 129 25.08 38.92 6.00
CA GLN A 129 25.66 40.23 6.32
C GLN A 129 25.15 41.35 5.40
N ARG A 130 24.87 41.04 4.14
CA ARG A 130 24.26 41.97 3.17
C ARG A 130 22.73 42.06 3.27
N GLY A 131 22.11 41.36 4.22
CA GLY A 131 20.66 41.30 4.36
C GLY A 131 19.94 40.56 3.23
N GLN A 132 20.65 39.74 2.46
CA GLN A 132 20.10 38.96 1.33
C GLN A 132 19.62 37.58 1.79
N ALA A 133 18.76 36.94 0.99
CA ALA A 133 18.33 35.57 1.25
C ALA A 133 19.49 34.58 1.05
N ALA A 134 19.66 33.66 1.99
CA ALA A 134 20.77 32.72 2.02
C ALA A 134 20.28 31.27 2.12
N CYS A 135 20.91 30.37 1.36
CA CYS A 135 20.59 28.94 1.42
C CYS A 135 21.13 28.34 2.72
N VAL A 136 20.30 27.51 3.37
CA VAL A 136 20.61 26.91 4.69
C VAL A 136 21.14 25.47 4.54
N HIS A 137 21.10 24.91 3.34
CA HIS A 137 21.59 23.58 3.06
C HIS A 137 23.06 23.41 3.47
N ARG A 138 23.39 22.30 4.15
CA ARG A 138 24.74 21.93 4.64
C ARG A 138 25.33 22.82 5.72
N LEU A 139 24.50 23.61 6.43
CA LEU A 139 24.95 24.43 7.54
C LEU A 139 24.69 23.81 8.93
N CYS A 140 24.20 22.56 8.96
CA CYS A 140 23.97 21.78 10.19
C CYS A 140 22.98 22.40 11.20
N PHE A 141 22.09 23.28 10.74
CA PHE A 141 20.96 23.75 11.57
C PHE A 141 20.03 22.59 11.92
N THR A 142 19.54 22.56 13.17
CA THR A 142 18.62 21.51 13.61
C THR A 142 17.19 21.78 13.12
N PRO A 143 16.39 20.73 12.85
CA PRO A 143 14.97 20.90 12.50
C PRO A 143 14.21 21.73 13.54
N THR A 144 14.50 21.55 14.82
CA THR A 144 13.88 22.31 15.93
C THR A 144 14.19 23.80 15.89
N GLN A 145 15.43 24.17 15.52
CA GLN A 145 15.82 25.58 15.34
C GLN A 145 15.16 26.20 14.12
N MET A 146 14.94 25.42 13.07
CA MET A 146 14.22 25.91 11.88
C MET A 146 12.74 26.09 12.19
N GLU A 147 12.12 25.11 12.85
CA GLU A 147 10.72 25.11 13.24
C GLU A 147 10.35 26.29 14.15
N SER A 148 11.23 26.65 15.10
CA SER A 148 10.98 27.75 16.03
C SER A 148 10.95 29.13 15.36
N SER A 149 11.61 29.28 14.22
CA SER A 149 11.72 30.54 13.46
C SER A 149 11.18 30.38 12.03
N MET A 150 10.14 29.55 11.86
CA MET A 150 9.49 29.40 10.57
C MET A 150 8.82 30.70 10.15
N GLY A 151 8.95 31.03 8.86
CA GLY A 151 8.26 32.16 8.28
C GLY A 151 6.74 31.95 8.23
N GLU A 152 6.05 33.01 7.82
CA GLU A 152 4.57 33.10 7.74
C GLU A 152 3.91 32.01 6.88
N PHE A 153 4.66 31.39 5.96
CA PHE A 153 4.17 30.34 5.08
C PHE A 153 4.31 28.92 5.66
N GLY A 154 4.93 28.77 6.84
CA GLY A 154 5.20 27.47 7.44
C GLY A 154 5.90 26.53 6.46
N HIS A 155 5.38 25.32 6.30
CA HIS A 155 5.96 24.32 5.38
C HIS A 155 5.56 24.51 3.91
N TYR A 156 4.77 25.52 3.57
CA TYR A 156 4.33 25.75 2.20
C TYR A 156 5.34 26.57 1.40
N CYS A 157 5.45 26.25 0.11
CA CYS A 157 6.35 26.98 -0.77
C CYS A 157 5.81 28.40 -1.10
N PRO A 158 6.49 29.48 -0.68
CA PRO A 158 6.02 30.85 -0.92
C PRO A 158 6.05 31.21 -2.41
N VAL A 159 7.02 30.67 -3.17
CA VAL A 159 7.15 30.92 -4.62
C VAL A 159 5.99 30.30 -5.40
N CYS A 160 5.56 29.07 -5.04
CA CYS A 160 4.38 28.44 -5.64
C CYS A 160 3.10 29.25 -5.38
N LEU A 161 2.95 29.74 -4.15
CA LEU A 161 1.79 30.51 -3.76
C LEU A 161 1.77 31.86 -4.48
N ALA A 162 2.90 32.55 -4.54
CA ALA A 162 2.99 33.87 -5.15
C ALA A 162 2.81 33.85 -6.68
N LEU A 163 3.39 32.87 -7.38
CA LEU A 163 3.38 32.83 -8.84
C LEU A 163 2.18 32.08 -9.42
N LEU A 164 1.72 31.03 -8.74
CA LEU A 164 0.72 30.09 -9.28
C LEU A 164 -0.53 29.99 -8.41
N HIS A 165 -0.57 30.64 -7.25
CA HIS A 165 -1.63 30.45 -6.25
C HIS A 165 -1.79 28.97 -5.82
N HIS A 166 -0.69 28.20 -5.85
CA HIS A 166 -0.69 26.78 -5.52
C HIS A 166 -0.19 26.53 -4.09
N LEU A 167 -0.96 25.75 -3.32
CA LEU A 167 -0.57 25.27 -2.00
C LEU A 167 0.29 24.00 -2.13
N VAL A 168 1.61 24.16 -2.08
CA VAL A 168 2.55 23.02 -2.13
C VAL A 168 3.18 22.84 -0.75
N ASP A 169 2.70 21.84 -0.01
CA ASP A 169 3.28 21.44 1.27
C ASP A 169 4.62 20.72 1.04
N CYS A 170 5.69 21.26 1.61
CA CYS A 170 7.03 20.72 1.53
C CYS A 170 7.40 19.82 2.73
N SER A 171 6.48 19.60 3.69
CA SER A 171 6.69 18.79 4.89
C SER A 171 7.25 17.39 4.61
N GLY A 172 6.80 16.76 3.52
CA GLY A 172 7.20 15.40 3.12
C GLY A 172 8.64 15.25 2.61
N HIS A 173 9.35 16.34 2.29
CA HIS A 173 10.76 16.27 1.93
C HIS A 173 11.60 16.15 3.21
N ALA A 174 12.14 14.97 3.47
CA ALA A 174 12.94 14.68 4.67
C ALA A 174 14.17 15.59 4.80
N ALA A 175 14.76 15.99 3.68
CA ALA A 175 15.89 16.89 3.66
C ALA A 175 15.40 18.35 3.51
N TRP A 176 15.81 19.22 4.44
CA TRP A 176 15.66 20.69 4.39
C TRP A 176 16.52 21.34 3.28
N THR A 177 16.76 20.62 2.18
CA THR A 177 17.67 20.96 1.08
C THR A 177 17.31 22.27 0.41
N TYR A 178 16.02 22.50 0.17
CA TYR A 178 15.54 23.69 -0.52
C TYR A 178 15.01 24.73 0.48
N THR A 179 15.79 25.01 1.52
CA THR A 179 15.42 25.98 2.57
C THR A 179 16.32 27.20 2.50
N ALA A 180 15.71 28.38 2.55
CA ALA A 180 16.42 29.65 2.62
C ALA A 180 16.04 30.40 3.89
N GLN A 181 16.99 31.15 4.42
CA GLN A 181 16.76 32.11 5.49
C GLN A 181 16.72 33.52 4.90
N TYR A 182 15.74 34.30 5.34
CA TYR A 182 15.63 35.72 5.02
C TYR A 182 15.00 36.44 6.22
N ARG A 183 15.58 37.58 6.64
CA ARG A 183 15.12 38.36 7.81
C ARG A 183 14.85 37.51 9.06
N GLN A 184 15.79 36.62 9.40
CA GLN A 184 15.73 35.68 10.53
C GLN A 184 14.66 34.59 10.45
N HIS A 185 13.85 34.52 9.39
CA HIS A 185 12.84 33.49 9.20
C HIS A 185 13.27 32.46 8.16
N TYR A 186 12.82 31.22 8.33
CA TYR A 186 13.08 30.12 7.40
C TYR A 186 11.90 29.88 6.46
N TYR A 187 12.20 29.72 5.18
CA TYR A 187 11.23 29.46 4.11
C TYR A 187 11.63 28.20 3.35
N ARG A 188 10.68 27.29 3.14
CA ARG A 188 10.89 26.06 2.38
C ARG A 188 10.41 26.22 0.95
N MET A 189 11.16 25.65 0.01
CA MET A 189 10.81 25.64 -1.42
C MET A 189 10.63 24.20 -1.89
N CYS A 190 9.81 24.00 -2.92
CA CYS A 190 9.51 22.65 -3.42
C CYS A 190 10.62 22.08 -4.32
N ASN A 191 11.46 22.92 -4.91
CA ASN A 191 12.55 22.52 -5.81
C ASN A 191 13.69 23.56 -5.86
N GLU A 192 14.76 23.21 -6.57
CA GLU A 192 15.94 24.06 -6.76
C GLU A 192 15.63 25.35 -7.53
N ASP A 193 14.76 25.29 -8.55
CA ASP A 193 14.37 26.48 -9.33
C ASP A 193 13.68 27.55 -8.47
N HIS A 194 12.78 27.13 -7.59
CA HIS A 194 12.08 28.02 -6.66
C HIS A 194 13.04 28.54 -5.57
N LEU A 195 13.99 27.72 -5.11
CA LEU A 195 15.07 28.20 -4.26
C LEU A 195 15.88 29.29 -4.97
N GLY A 196 16.27 29.08 -6.23
CA GLY A 196 17.00 30.05 -7.03
C GLY A 196 16.25 31.38 -7.15
N LYS A 197 14.96 31.34 -7.53
CA LYS A 197 14.10 32.53 -7.61
C LYS A 197 14.00 33.27 -6.28
N PHE A 198 13.80 32.55 -5.18
CA PHE A 198 13.71 33.14 -3.86
C PHE A 198 15.04 33.79 -3.41
N LEU A 199 16.16 33.13 -3.69
CA LEU A 199 17.49 33.67 -3.37
C LEU A 199 17.83 34.94 -4.18
N SER A 200 17.32 35.05 -5.41
CA SER A 200 17.52 36.23 -6.27
C SER A 200 16.65 37.42 -5.86
N CYS A 201 15.38 37.20 -5.52
CA CYS A 201 14.45 38.27 -5.14
C CYS A 201 13.47 37.79 -4.05
N PRO A 202 13.87 37.77 -2.76
CA PRO A 202 13.02 37.27 -1.68
C PRO A 202 11.86 38.21 -1.35
N GLU A 203 12.01 39.51 -1.61
CA GLU A 203 11.04 40.54 -1.21
C GLU A 203 9.67 40.35 -1.86
N GLY A 204 9.61 39.88 -3.11
CA GLY A 204 8.34 39.61 -3.80
C GLY A 204 7.60 38.37 -3.29
N PHE A 205 8.21 37.55 -2.44
CA PHE A 205 7.64 36.30 -1.93
C PHE A 205 7.33 36.35 -0.43
N VAL A 206 7.73 37.41 0.27
CA VAL A 206 7.57 37.58 1.72
C VAL A 206 6.80 38.87 2.00
N SER A 207 6.06 38.90 3.11
CA SER A 207 5.33 40.10 3.52
C SER A 207 6.28 41.29 3.75
N PRO A 208 5.88 42.53 3.38
CA PRO A 208 4.54 42.96 2.95
C PRO A 208 4.27 42.93 1.43
N HIS A 209 5.27 42.61 0.59
CA HIS A 209 5.12 42.71 -0.88
C HIS A 209 4.64 41.41 -1.53
N CYS A 210 4.28 40.39 -0.73
CA CYS A 210 3.75 39.14 -1.24
C CYS A 210 2.35 39.36 -1.83
N PRO A 211 2.05 38.79 -3.02
CA PRO A 211 0.75 38.97 -3.65
C PRO A 211 -0.37 38.18 -2.94
N HIS A 212 0.00 37.08 -2.28
CA HIS A 212 -0.92 36.15 -1.64
C HIS A 212 -0.36 35.70 -0.30
N THR A 213 -1.16 35.84 0.76
CA THR A 213 -0.87 35.34 2.10
C THR A 213 -1.32 33.90 2.25
N LEU A 214 -0.69 33.16 3.17
CA LEU A 214 -1.13 31.80 3.49
C LEU A 214 -2.57 31.85 4.07
N PRO A 215 -3.50 31.02 3.59
CA PRO A 215 -4.83 30.89 4.20
C PRO A 215 -4.75 30.44 5.67
N ALA A 216 -5.79 30.74 6.44
CA ALA A 216 -5.92 30.27 7.81
C ALA A 216 -5.88 28.73 7.88
N ALA A 217 -5.40 28.17 8.99
CA ALA A 217 -5.13 26.74 9.13
C ALA A 217 -6.33 25.81 8.80
N HIS A 218 -7.56 26.25 9.07
CA HIS A 218 -8.79 25.50 8.76
C HIS A 218 -9.12 25.46 7.25
N LEU A 219 -8.50 26.31 6.45
CA LEU A 219 -8.58 26.37 4.99
C LEU A 219 -7.36 25.73 4.33
N LEU A 220 -6.49 25.05 5.08
CA LEU A 220 -5.37 24.32 4.50
C LEU A 220 -5.76 22.86 4.29
N PRO A 221 -5.56 22.33 3.07
CA PRO A 221 -5.92 20.95 2.78
C PRO A 221 -4.91 19.99 3.42
N ARG A 222 -5.38 18.86 3.95
CA ARG A 222 -4.55 17.88 4.66
C ARG A 222 -4.78 16.46 4.13
N ARG A 223 -3.71 15.70 3.91
CA ARG A 223 -3.82 14.27 3.61
C ARG A 223 -4.32 13.48 4.82
N LEU A 224 -5.24 12.56 4.60
CA LEU A 224 -5.75 11.66 5.63
C LEU A 224 -5.31 10.22 5.35
N THR A 225 -5.00 9.49 6.42
CA THR A 225 -4.80 8.03 6.35
C THR A 225 -6.13 7.30 6.47
N GLU A 226 -6.19 6.03 6.06
CA GLU A 226 -7.42 5.22 6.18
C GLU A 226 -7.95 5.15 7.62
N ILE A 227 -7.04 5.07 8.61
CA ILE A 227 -7.37 5.04 10.03
C ILE A 227 -8.07 6.35 10.42
N GLN A 228 -7.50 7.50 10.04
CA GLN A 228 -8.06 8.81 10.34
C GLN A 228 -9.43 9.04 9.69
N VAL A 229 -9.68 8.45 8.52
CA VAL A 229 -11.01 8.51 7.89
C VAL A 229 -12.02 7.67 8.67
N ARG A 230 -11.62 6.47 9.11
CA ARG A 230 -12.49 5.58 9.91
C ARG A 230 -12.84 6.16 11.28
N ASP A 231 -11.87 6.82 11.93
CA ASP A 231 -12.04 7.45 13.24
C ASP A 231 -13.07 8.60 13.21
N ARG A 232 -13.35 9.16 12.02
CA ARG A 232 -14.33 10.26 11.84
C ARG A 232 -15.75 9.78 11.58
N PHE A 233 -16.03 8.48 11.68
CA PHE A 233 -17.41 7.97 11.62
C PHE A 233 -18.27 8.65 12.70
N PRO A 234 -19.50 9.14 12.41
CA PRO A 234 -20.34 8.87 11.23
C PRO A 234 -20.26 9.92 10.11
N GLN A 235 -19.24 10.77 10.10
CA GLN A 235 -19.06 11.78 9.05
C GLN A 235 -18.95 11.11 7.66
N GLN A 236 -19.78 11.54 6.72
CA GLN A 236 -19.76 11.00 5.35
C GLN A 236 -18.72 11.70 4.48
N VAL A 237 -18.24 10.98 3.48
CA VAL A 237 -17.37 11.54 2.43
C VAL A 237 -18.19 12.43 1.49
N GLU A 238 -17.60 13.54 1.09
CA GLU A 238 -18.19 14.46 0.12
C GLU A 238 -18.37 13.83 -1.25
N LEU A 239 -19.27 14.42 -2.04
CA LEU A 239 -19.65 13.93 -3.37
C LEU A 239 -19.97 12.43 -3.37
N LYS A 240 -20.57 11.89 -2.31
CA LYS A 240 -20.92 10.46 -2.17
C LYS A 240 -19.74 9.50 -2.48
N GLY A 241 -18.50 9.97 -2.27
CA GLY A 241 -17.29 9.19 -2.54
C GLY A 241 -16.77 9.25 -3.98
N PHE A 242 -17.30 10.14 -4.82
CA PHE A 242 -16.74 10.41 -6.16
C PHE A 242 -15.57 11.38 -6.09
N CYS A 243 -14.62 11.22 -7.01
CA CYS A 243 -13.43 12.06 -7.08
C CYS A 243 -13.78 13.47 -7.58
N PRO A 244 -13.51 14.54 -6.79
CA PRO A 244 -13.80 15.92 -7.20
C PRO A 244 -13.02 16.36 -8.44
N VAL A 245 -11.77 15.90 -8.56
CA VAL A 245 -10.86 16.31 -9.64
C VAL A 245 -11.29 15.74 -10.97
N THR A 246 -11.61 14.43 -11.04
CA THR A 246 -12.13 13.85 -12.28
C THR A 246 -13.41 14.51 -12.72
N TYR A 247 -14.29 14.78 -11.76
CA TYR A 247 -15.59 15.36 -12.06
C TYR A 247 -15.46 16.76 -12.63
N LYS A 248 -14.64 17.63 -12.02
CA LYS A 248 -14.42 18.99 -12.53
C LYS A 248 -13.66 19.00 -13.86
N ASP A 249 -12.57 18.25 -13.98
CA ASP A 249 -11.74 18.18 -15.19
C ASP A 249 -12.55 17.59 -16.36
N GLY A 250 -13.44 16.66 -16.06
CA GLY A 250 -14.43 16.08 -16.98
C GLY A 250 -15.60 17.01 -17.33
N LYS A 251 -15.54 18.30 -16.98
CA LYS A 251 -16.60 19.30 -17.17
C LYS A 251 -17.94 18.87 -16.55
N GLN A 252 -17.88 18.21 -15.41
CA GLN A 252 -19.03 17.77 -14.62
C GLN A 252 -19.97 16.81 -15.36
N ARG A 253 -19.44 16.02 -16.31
CA ARG A 253 -20.21 15.02 -17.05
C ARG A 253 -20.27 13.69 -16.31
N TYR A 254 -21.29 12.91 -16.63
CA TYR A 254 -21.59 11.64 -15.97
C TYR A 254 -20.46 10.60 -16.12
N GLU A 255 -19.76 10.58 -17.26
CA GLU A 255 -18.68 9.63 -17.55
C GLU A 255 -17.46 9.80 -16.61
N PHE A 256 -17.32 10.97 -16.00
CA PHE A 256 -16.19 11.31 -15.12
C PHE A 256 -16.53 11.25 -13.63
N LEU A 257 -17.72 10.73 -13.28
CA LEU A 257 -18.08 10.35 -11.91
C LEU A 257 -17.41 9.04 -11.53
N VAL A 258 -16.10 9.12 -11.32
CA VAL A 258 -15.25 7.98 -10.93
C VAL A 258 -15.17 7.92 -9.40
N ARG A 259 -15.33 6.72 -8.83
CA ARG A 259 -15.21 6.50 -7.38
C ARG A 259 -13.77 6.73 -6.93
N GLY A 260 -13.62 7.51 -5.86
CA GLY A 260 -12.35 7.63 -5.16
C GLY A 260 -12.10 6.43 -4.26
N LYS A 261 -10.85 6.28 -3.84
CA LYS A 261 -10.42 5.25 -2.89
C LYS A 261 -10.05 5.92 -1.57
N ILE A 262 -10.33 5.22 -0.46
CA ILE A 262 -10.06 5.73 0.90
C ILE A 262 -8.56 5.90 1.15
N GLU A 263 -7.70 5.12 0.47
CA GLU A 263 -6.24 5.27 0.48
C GLU A 263 -5.78 6.68 0.04
N PHE A 264 -6.55 7.33 -0.82
CA PHE A 264 -6.29 8.68 -1.30
C PHE A 264 -7.36 9.63 -0.76
N ALA A 265 -7.44 9.76 0.56
CA ALA A 265 -8.35 10.71 1.21
C ALA A 265 -7.65 12.03 1.56
N ALA A 266 -8.37 13.15 1.48
CA ALA A 266 -7.92 14.44 1.99
C ALA A 266 -9.04 15.18 2.71
N GLU A 267 -8.67 15.97 3.69
CA GLU A 267 -9.53 16.90 4.40
C GLU A 267 -9.38 18.30 3.83
N TYR A 268 -10.49 19.00 3.66
CA TYR A 268 -10.51 20.42 3.37
C TYR A 268 -11.80 21.04 3.90
N ARG A 269 -11.71 22.15 4.66
CA ARG A 269 -12.85 22.81 5.33
C ARG A 269 -13.70 21.84 6.18
N ASN A 270 -13.03 21.00 6.98
CA ASN A 270 -13.64 19.93 7.79
C ASN A 270 -14.49 18.94 6.99
N ARG A 271 -14.29 18.82 5.67
CA ARG A 271 -14.96 17.86 4.79
C ARG A 271 -13.95 16.85 4.26
N ILE A 272 -14.39 15.61 4.09
CA ILE A 272 -13.54 14.49 3.64
C ILE A 272 -13.80 14.25 2.15
N TYR A 273 -12.74 14.34 1.34
CA TYR A 273 -12.78 14.04 -0.09
C TYR A 273 -11.92 12.79 -0.37
N VAL A 274 -12.33 12.00 -1.35
CA VAL A 274 -11.61 10.80 -1.80
C VAL A 274 -11.25 10.93 -3.28
N PHE A 275 -10.09 10.39 -3.67
CA PHE A 275 -9.57 10.52 -5.03
C PHE A 275 -9.31 9.16 -5.68
N GLU A 276 -9.38 9.11 -7.01
CA GLU A 276 -9.10 7.88 -7.77
C GLU A 276 -7.61 7.50 -7.72
N THR A 277 -6.73 8.51 -7.75
CA THR A 277 -5.28 8.34 -7.78
C THR A 277 -4.56 9.34 -6.88
N SER A 278 -3.35 9.00 -6.44
CA SER A 278 -2.45 9.90 -5.69
C SER A 278 -2.20 11.22 -6.43
N HIS A 279 -2.03 11.19 -7.77
CA HIS A 279 -1.86 12.41 -8.56
C HIS A 279 -3.07 13.36 -8.46
N LYS A 280 -4.29 12.82 -8.47
CA LYS A 280 -5.52 13.62 -8.35
C LYS A 280 -5.69 14.16 -6.94
N GLN A 281 -5.30 13.40 -5.92
CA GLN A 281 -5.19 13.92 -4.55
C GLN A 281 -4.25 15.12 -4.50
N ASP A 282 -3.06 15.04 -5.10
CA ASP A 282 -2.10 16.13 -5.15
C ASP A 282 -2.61 17.37 -5.89
N GLN A 283 -3.31 17.16 -7.00
CA GLN A 283 -3.94 18.26 -7.74
C GLN A 283 -4.98 18.99 -6.90
N PHE A 284 -5.78 18.26 -6.11
CA PHE A 284 -6.73 18.85 -5.17
C PHE A 284 -6.02 19.61 -4.04
N LEU A 285 -5.00 19.01 -3.41
CA LEU A 285 -4.24 19.66 -2.32
C LEU A 285 -3.57 20.96 -2.79
N ARG A 286 -3.15 21.04 -4.06
CA ARG A 286 -2.55 22.24 -4.65
C ARG A 286 -3.55 23.37 -4.85
N MET A 287 -4.77 23.05 -5.26
CA MET A 287 -5.80 24.04 -5.62
C MET A 287 -7.18 23.63 -5.07
N PRO A 288 -7.36 23.55 -3.74
CA PRO A 288 -8.59 23.03 -3.18
C PRO A 288 -9.79 23.93 -3.52
N GLU A 289 -9.58 25.26 -3.57
CA GLU A 289 -10.60 26.27 -3.96
C GLU A 289 -11.19 26.00 -5.35
N ALA A 290 -10.43 25.38 -6.26
CA ALA A 290 -10.95 25.02 -7.56
C ALA A 290 -11.95 23.86 -7.47
N TYR A 291 -11.75 22.86 -6.59
CA TYR A 291 -12.49 21.60 -6.69
C TYR A 291 -13.53 21.38 -5.59
N TRP A 292 -13.51 22.13 -4.48
CA TRP A 292 -14.36 21.80 -3.33
C TRP A 292 -15.85 22.10 -3.55
N ASP A 293 -16.18 23.22 -4.22
CA ASP A 293 -17.58 23.67 -4.36
C ASP A 293 -18.23 23.03 -5.60
N GLN A 294 -18.51 21.74 -5.48
CA GLN A 294 -19.17 20.96 -6.54
C GLN A 294 -20.46 20.35 -6.02
N GLN A 295 -21.47 20.35 -6.89
CA GLN A 295 -22.75 19.70 -6.65
C GLN A 295 -22.89 18.53 -7.60
N LEU A 296 -23.33 17.38 -7.08
CA LEU A 296 -23.59 16.20 -7.89
C LEU A 296 -24.89 16.36 -8.69
N PRO A 297 -24.96 15.79 -9.90
CA PRO A 297 -26.19 15.78 -10.68
C PRO A 297 -27.22 14.86 -9.98
N THR A 298 -28.51 15.08 -10.26
CA THR A 298 -29.59 14.25 -9.68
C THR A 298 -29.41 12.76 -10.00
N LYS A 299 -28.89 12.44 -11.18
CA LYS A 299 -28.58 11.07 -11.60
C LYS A 299 -27.09 10.78 -11.42
N VAL A 300 -26.77 10.01 -10.39
CA VAL A 300 -25.43 9.50 -10.12
C VAL A 300 -25.34 8.00 -10.46
N PRO A 301 -24.15 7.48 -10.81
CA PRO A 301 -23.95 6.05 -10.94
C PRO A 301 -24.41 5.31 -9.67
N PRO A 302 -25.11 4.18 -9.81
CA PRO A 302 -25.56 3.40 -8.66
C PRO A 302 -24.34 2.99 -7.83
N LEU A 303 -24.50 3.07 -6.51
CA LEU A 303 -23.47 2.61 -5.61
C LEU A 303 -23.38 1.08 -5.74
N LEU A 304 -22.24 0.57 -6.21
CA LEU A 304 -21.94 -0.86 -6.24
C LEU A 304 -21.69 -1.34 -4.80
N ASP A 305 -22.74 -1.36 -4.00
CA ASP A 305 -22.73 -2.06 -2.74
C ASP A 305 -23.19 -3.48 -3.05
N PRO A 306 -22.44 -4.52 -2.65
CA PRO A 306 -22.84 -5.90 -2.93
C PRO A 306 -24.17 -6.16 -2.23
N VAL A 307 -25.24 -6.26 -3.01
CA VAL A 307 -26.56 -6.63 -2.50
C VAL A 307 -26.47 -8.08 -2.05
N PRO A 308 -26.64 -8.38 -0.75
CA PRO A 308 -26.58 -9.75 -0.29
C PRO A 308 -27.70 -10.57 -0.93
N LEU A 309 -27.41 -11.81 -1.37
CA LEU A 309 -28.39 -12.68 -2.02
C LEU A 309 -29.67 -12.85 -1.19
N THR A 310 -29.55 -12.81 0.14
CA THR A 310 -30.64 -12.93 1.11
C THR A 310 -31.54 -11.70 1.20
N SER A 311 -31.11 -10.53 0.72
CA SER A 311 -31.97 -9.33 0.67
C SER A 311 -32.80 -9.24 -0.61
N LEU A 312 -32.63 -10.17 -1.55
CA LEU A 312 -33.43 -10.21 -2.77
C LEU A 312 -34.85 -10.74 -2.45
N PRO A 313 -35.89 -10.24 -3.15
CA PRO A 313 -37.21 -10.85 -3.13
C PRO A 313 -37.15 -12.34 -3.54
N THR A 314 -38.12 -13.15 -3.12
CA THR A 314 -38.15 -14.60 -3.34
C THR A 314 -37.83 -15.01 -4.77
N LEU A 315 -38.39 -14.32 -5.77
CA LEU A 315 -38.11 -14.59 -7.18
C LEU A 315 -36.63 -14.38 -7.53
N GLY A 316 -36.06 -13.24 -7.14
CA GLY A 316 -34.65 -12.91 -7.39
C GLY A 316 -33.69 -13.84 -6.64
N TYR A 317 -34.03 -14.25 -5.41
CA TYR A 317 -33.27 -15.27 -4.67
C TYR A 317 -33.24 -16.61 -5.41
N LEU A 318 -34.40 -17.09 -5.89
CA LEU A 318 -34.49 -18.35 -6.62
C LEU A 318 -33.76 -18.27 -7.97
N GLU A 319 -33.90 -17.15 -8.68
CA GLU A 319 -33.23 -16.93 -9.95
C GLU A 319 -31.70 -16.88 -9.81
N GLN A 320 -31.18 -16.12 -8.85
CA GLN A 320 -29.73 -15.97 -8.70
C GLN A 320 -29.09 -17.14 -7.95
N GLY A 321 -29.82 -17.77 -7.02
CA GLY A 321 -29.29 -18.81 -6.14
C GLY A 321 -29.50 -20.25 -6.64
N VAL A 322 -30.61 -20.53 -7.34
CA VAL A 322 -31.09 -21.91 -7.56
C VAL A 322 -31.31 -22.23 -9.06
N SER A 323 -31.52 -21.22 -9.90
CA SER A 323 -31.88 -21.40 -11.32
C SER A 323 -30.94 -22.34 -12.08
N VAL A 324 -29.64 -22.12 -12.02
CA VAL A 324 -28.64 -22.89 -12.77
C VAL A 324 -28.69 -24.37 -12.38
N ALA A 325 -28.88 -24.68 -11.10
CA ALA A 325 -28.98 -26.04 -10.62
C ALA A 325 -30.27 -26.73 -11.11
N VAL A 326 -31.39 -26.01 -11.08
CA VAL A 326 -32.70 -26.51 -11.55
C VAL A 326 -32.71 -26.70 -13.06
N ILE A 327 -32.17 -25.75 -13.84
CA ILE A 327 -32.07 -25.85 -15.30
C ILE A 327 -31.24 -27.08 -15.68
N LYS A 328 -30.11 -27.33 -15.01
CA LYS A 328 -29.29 -28.52 -15.25
C LYS A 328 -30.04 -29.82 -14.93
N ALA A 329 -30.74 -29.86 -13.80
CA ALA A 329 -31.54 -31.02 -13.41
C ALA A 329 -32.67 -31.30 -14.40
N LEU A 330 -33.45 -30.29 -14.79
CA LEU A 330 -34.52 -30.40 -15.78
C LEU A 330 -34.00 -30.77 -17.17
N THR A 331 -32.86 -30.22 -17.57
CA THR A 331 -32.19 -30.61 -18.83
C THR A 331 -31.79 -32.08 -18.82
N ALA A 332 -31.27 -32.58 -17.70
CA ALA A 332 -30.94 -33.99 -17.54
C ALA A 332 -32.18 -34.89 -17.62
N VAL A 333 -33.29 -34.50 -16.96
CA VAL A 333 -34.59 -35.17 -17.10
C VAL A 333 -35.05 -35.19 -18.55
N GLY A 334 -34.96 -34.06 -19.26
CA GLY A 334 -35.42 -33.96 -20.65
C GLY A 334 -34.64 -34.84 -21.62
N ARG A 335 -33.33 -35.04 -21.37
CA ARG A 335 -32.47 -35.93 -22.15
C ARG A 335 -32.76 -37.41 -21.88
N LEU A 336 -32.87 -37.79 -20.61
CA LEU A 336 -33.04 -39.18 -20.21
C LEU A 336 -34.49 -39.67 -20.34
N LYS A 337 -35.47 -38.80 -20.10
CA LYS A 337 -36.90 -39.10 -19.99
C LYS A 337 -37.17 -40.27 -19.02
N PRO A 338 -36.76 -40.14 -17.74
CA PRO A 338 -36.81 -41.25 -16.79
C PRO A 338 -38.24 -41.71 -16.53
N LYS A 339 -38.49 -43.00 -16.74
CA LYS A 339 -39.71 -43.68 -16.36
C LYS A 339 -39.35 -44.82 -15.42
N PHE A 340 -39.55 -44.60 -14.13
CA PHE A 340 -39.26 -45.61 -13.13
C PHE A 340 -40.40 -46.63 -13.09
N PRO A 341 -40.12 -47.94 -12.93
CA PRO A 341 -41.14 -48.97 -12.77
C PRO A 341 -42.18 -48.61 -11.71
N PHE A 342 -43.46 -48.82 -12.03
CA PHE A 342 -44.61 -48.61 -11.12
C PHE A 342 -44.86 -47.17 -10.62
N LEU A 343 -44.03 -46.19 -10.98
CA LEU A 343 -44.26 -44.78 -10.69
C LEU A 343 -44.81 -44.05 -11.91
N SER A 344 -45.58 -42.97 -11.72
CA SER A 344 -46.00 -42.11 -12.84
C SER A 344 -44.77 -41.44 -13.51
N ALA A 345 -44.93 -40.98 -14.76
CA ALA A 345 -43.84 -40.26 -15.43
C ALA A 345 -43.48 -38.96 -14.70
N GLN A 346 -44.47 -38.26 -14.15
CA GLN A 346 -44.28 -37.04 -13.36
C GLN A 346 -43.51 -37.33 -12.07
N THR A 347 -43.91 -38.35 -11.32
CA THR A 347 -43.24 -38.76 -10.08
C THR A 347 -41.80 -39.20 -10.33
N SER A 348 -41.56 -39.95 -11.41
CA SER A 348 -40.21 -40.38 -11.82
C SER A 348 -39.30 -39.19 -12.11
N ALA A 349 -39.82 -38.17 -12.81
CA ALA A 349 -39.08 -36.94 -13.11
C ALA A 349 -38.75 -36.14 -11.84
N VAL A 350 -39.71 -35.98 -10.90
CA VAL A 350 -39.48 -35.24 -9.65
C VAL A 350 -38.42 -35.92 -8.77
N VAL A 351 -38.48 -37.25 -8.64
CA VAL A 351 -37.48 -38.02 -7.88
C VAL A 351 -36.09 -37.89 -8.52
N TYR A 352 -36.02 -37.93 -9.85
CA TYR A 352 -34.78 -37.72 -10.58
C TYR A 352 -34.19 -36.32 -10.31
N VAL A 353 -35.00 -35.26 -10.39
CA VAL A 353 -34.56 -33.88 -10.07
C VAL A 353 -34.03 -33.81 -8.64
N ALA A 354 -34.72 -34.41 -7.68
CA ALA A 354 -34.30 -34.41 -6.27
C ALA A 354 -32.94 -35.10 -6.07
N PHE A 355 -32.72 -36.26 -6.69
CA PHE A 355 -31.43 -36.95 -6.64
C PHE A 355 -30.33 -36.16 -7.35
N TYR A 356 -30.62 -35.58 -8.52
CA TYR A 356 -29.69 -34.75 -9.27
C TYR A 356 -29.23 -33.54 -8.44
N LEU A 357 -30.17 -32.79 -7.85
CA LEU A 357 -29.85 -31.63 -7.01
C LEU A 357 -28.99 -32.03 -5.80
N LYS A 358 -29.29 -33.15 -5.14
CA LYS A 358 -28.49 -33.62 -3.99
C LYS A 358 -27.11 -34.15 -4.38
N ALA A 359 -26.98 -34.79 -5.55
CA ALA A 359 -25.73 -35.34 -6.07
C ALA A 359 -24.73 -34.25 -6.50
N PHE A 360 -25.23 -33.13 -7.03
CA PHE A 360 -24.41 -32.07 -7.62
C PHE A 360 -24.37 -30.76 -6.82
N ASN A 361 -24.96 -30.69 -5.62
CA ASN A 361 -24.87 -29.50 -4.76
C ASN A 361 -23.47 -29.36 -4.13
N PRO A 362 -22.69 -28.30 -4.43
CA PRO A 362 -21.33 -28.12 -3.92
C PRO A 362 -21.26 -27.89 -2.40
N LYS A 363 -22.36 -27.45 -1.77
CA LYS A 363 -22.43 -27.26 -0.31
C LYS A 363 -22.60 -28.57 0.47
N ASN A 364 -22.94 -29.67 -0.20
CA ASN A 364 -23.07 -30.97 0.46
C ASN A 364 -21.69 -31.61 0.72
N PRO A 365 -21.51 -32.32 1.85
CA PRO A 365 -20.31 -33.11 2.11
C PRO A 365 -20.01 -34.10 0.98
N GLN A 366 -18.73 -34.42 0.77
CA GLN A 366 -18.30 -35.31 -0.33
C GLN A 366 -18.96 -36.69 -0.26
N HIS A 367 -18.99 -37.32 0.92
CA HIS A 367 -19.64 -38.63 1.10
C HIS A 367 -21.13 -38.61 0.70
N THR A 368 -21.84 -37.51 1.02
CA THR A 368 -23.26 -37.36 0.69
C THR A 368 -23.45 -37.24 -0.82
N ARG A 369 -22.59 -36.45 -1.50
CA ARG A 369 -22.61 -36.31 -2.96
C ARG A 369 -22.37 -37.65 -3.66
N GLU A 370 -21.37 -38.42 -3.23
CA GLU A 370 -21.07 -39.74 -3.78
C GLU A 370 -22.21 -40.73 -3.56
N MET A 371 -22.81 -40.73 -2.36
CA MET A 371 -24.00 -41.54 -2.07
C MET A 371 -25.15 -41.21 -3.03
N TYR A 372 -25.48 -39.93 -3.24
CA TYR A 372 -26.56 -39.54 -4.14
C TYR A 372 -26.22 -39.76 -5.62
N LYS A 373 -24.95 -39.66 -6.02
CA LYS A 373 -24.51 -40.07 -7.38
C LYS A 373 -24.74 -41.57 -7.62
N ARG A 374 -24.44 -42.43 -6.64
CA ARG A 374 -24.72 -43.87 -6.72
C ARG A 374 -26.22 -44.14 -6.78
N LYS A 375 -27.02 -43.45 -5.96
CA LYS A 375 -28.51 -43.56 -6.00
C LYS A 375 -29.07 -43.10 -7.34
N LEU A 376 -28.52 -42.03 -7.92
CA LEU A 376 -28.92 -41.54 -9.24
C LEU A 376 -28.60 -42.56 -10.34
N ALA A 377 -27.38 -43.11 -10.38
CA ALA A 377 -26.99 -44.14 -11.34
C ALA A 377 -27.88 -45.39 -11.24
N LEU A 378 -28.14 -45.86 -10.01
CA LEU A 378 -29.04 -46.99 -9.77
C LEU A 378 -30.47 -46.70 -10.26
N PHE A 379 -30.94 -45.46 -10.06
CA PHE A 379 -32.25 -45.03 -10.53
C PHE A 379 -32.33 -45.01 -12.07
N GLU A 380 -31.26 -44.56 -12.74
CA GLU A 380 -31.15 -44.59 -14.21
C GLU A 380 -31.16 -46.02 -14.75
N GLU A 381 -30.41 -46.93 -14.14
CA GLU A 381 -30.42 -48.37 -14.48
C GLU A 381 -31.82 -48.98 -14.35
N ASN A 382 -32.53 -48.66 -13.26
CA ASN A 382 -33.89 -49.16 -13.04
C ASN A 382 -34.88 -48.59 -14.06
N CYS A 383 -34.72 -47.33 -14.47
CA CYS A 383 -35.53 -46.75 -15.55
C CYS A 383 -35.29 -47.45 -16.90
N ALA A 384 -34.06 -47.92 -17.16
CA ALA A 384 -33.70 -48.64 -18.38
C ALA A 384 -34.32 -50.06 -18.46
N LEU A 385 -34.85 -50.60 -17.36
CA LEU A 385 -35.50 -51.92 -17.35
C LEU A 385 -36.76 -51.96 -18.23
N ILE A 386 -37.57 -50.89 -18.23
CA ILE A 386 -38.81 -50.83 -19.03
C ILE A 386 -38.54 -50.92 -20.54
N PRO A 387 -37.69 -50.05 -21.14
CA PRO A 387 -37.40 -50.15 -22.57
C PRO A 387 -36.67 -51.46 -22.92
N TYR A 388 -35.78 -51.96 -22.06
CA TYR A 388 -35.12 -53.25 -22.26
C TYR A 388 -36.14 -54.40 -22.31
N LEU A 389 -36.98 -54.54 -21.28
CA LEU A 389 -37.99 -55.58 -21.21
C LEU A 389 -39.03 -55.44 -22.33
N GLY A 390 -39.43 -54.20 -22.65
CA GLY A 390 -40.31 -53.91 -23.79
C GLY A 390 -39.75 -54.36 -25.13
N SER A 391 -38.43 -54.30 -25.33
CA SER A 391 -37.76 -54.78 -26.56
C SER A 391 -37.56 -56.30 -26.60
N VAL A 392 -37.32 -56.93 -25.45
CA VAL A 392 -36.99 -58.37 -25.36
C VAL A 392 -38.26 -59.24 -25.29
N MET A 393 -39.34 -58.74 -24.70
CA MET A 393 -40.61 -59.45 -24.52
C MET A 393 -41.59 -59.30 -25.70
N VAL A 394 -41.12 -58.93 -26.89
CA VAL A 394 -41.97 -58.82 -28.08
C VAL A 394 -42.28 -60.21 -28.64
N GLY A 395 -43.53 -60.68 -28.48
CA GLY A 395 -44.05 -61.86 -29.18
C GLY A 395 -44.30 -63.11 -28.32
N LYS A 396 -44.20 -64.29 -28.94
CA LYS A 396 -44.47 -65.61 -28.31
C LYS A 396 -43.40 -65.94 -27.26
N TYR A 397 -43.79 -66.73 -26.26
CA TYR A 397 -42.92 -67.20 -25.19
C TYR A 397 -41.61 -67.83 -25.73
N LYS A 398 -40.47 -67.37 -25.23
CA LYS A 398 -39.14 -67.96 -25.50
C LYS A 398 -38.70 -68.86 -24.35
N PRO A 399 -38.24 -70.10 -24.62
CA PRO A 399 -37.71 -70.99 -23.59
C PRO A 399 -36.41 -70.43 -22.97
N PRO A 400 -36.05 -70.81 -21.72
CA PRO A 400 -34.90 -70.26 -21.01
C PRO A 400 -33.56 -70.33 -21.76
N SER A 401 -33.39 -71.32 -22.64
CA SER A 401 -32.21 -71.53 -23.48
C SER A 401 -32.03 -70.48 -24.59
N GLU A 402 -33.08 -69.75 -24.96
CA GLU A 402 -33.08 -68.77 -26.07
C GLU A 402 -33.18 -67.31 -25.56
N ARG A 403 -33.14 -67.12 -24.23
CA ARG A 403 -33.21 -65.79 -23.61
C ARG A 403 -31.81 -65.19 -23.46
N PRO A 404 -31.68 -63.85 -23.51
CA PRO A 404 -30.45 -63.18 -23.09
C PRO A 404 -30.04 -63.59 -21.67
N LEU A 405 -28.73 -63.79 -21.45
CA LEU A 405 -28.17 -64.22 -20.15
C LEU A 405 -28.56 -63.32 -18.97
N ASP A 406 -28.80 -62.04 -19.23
CA ASP A 406 -29.15 -61.02 -18.24
C ASP A 406 -30.66 -60.82 -18.05
N TYR A 407 -31.50 -61.55 -18.81
CA TYR A 407 -32.95 -61.38 -18.84
C TYR A 407 -33.60 -61.73 -17.50
N ASP A 408 -33.36 -62.93 -16.98
CA ASP A 408 -34.02 -63.39 -15.74
C ASP A 408 -33.62 -62.51 -14.54
N PHE A 409 -32.35 -62.10 -14.47
CA PHE A 409 -31.87 -61.14 -13.47
C PHE A 409 -32.57 -59.78 -13.56
N LYS A 410 -32.66 -59.19 -14.75
CA LYS A 410 -33.33 -57.89 -14.98
C LYS A 410 -34.84 -57.97 -14.75
N MET A 411 -35.47 -59.10 -15.09
CA MET A 411 -36.88 -59.35 -14.84
C MET A 411 -37.18 -59.47 -13.34
N HIS A 412 -36.40 -60.26 -12.59
CA HIS A 412 -36.52 -60.33 -11.14
C HIS A 412 -36.29 -58.97 -10.48
N ARG A 413 -35.29 -58.20 -10.96
CA ARG A 413 -35.03 -56.83 -10.49
C ARG A 413 -36.21 -55.90 -10.79
N PHE A 414 -36.84 -56.00 -11.96
CA PHE A 414 -38.03 -55.21 -12.29
C PHE A 414 -39.21 -55.55 -11.36
N LEU A 415 -39.52 -56.83 -11.18
CA LEU A 415 -40.63 -57.26 -10.31
C LEU A 415 -40.40 -56.90 -8.83
N ALA A 416 -39.15 -56.95 -8.35
CA ALA A 416 -38.78 -56.53 -7.00
C ALA A 416 -39.05 -55.04 -6.73
N LEU A 417 -39.12 -54.20 -7.77
CA LEU A 417 -39.44 -52.78 -7.64
C LEU A 417 -40.95 -52.50 -7.44
N ALA A 418 -41.82 -53.50 -7.60
CA ALA A 418 -43.26 -53.36 -7.40
C ALA A 418 -43.66 -53.15 -5.92
N GLY A 419 -42.73 -53.40 -4.98
CA GLY A 419 -43.00 -53.42 -3.54
C GLY A 419 -43.93 -54.58 -3.14
N PRO A 420 -44.04 -54.89 -1.84
CA PRO A 420 -45.13 -55.76 -1.39
C PRO A 420 -46.47 -55.08 -1.73
N PRO A 421 -47.52 -55.84 -2.11
CA PRO A 421 -48.83 -55.27 -2.37
C PRO A 421 -49.28 -54.48 -1.12
N ALA A 422 -49.52 -53.19 -1.30
CA ALA A 422 -50.17 -52.37 -0.29
C ALA A 422 -51.54 -53.00 -0.02
N ALA A 423 -51.66 -53.67 1.13
CA ALA A 423 -52.94 -54.10 1.65
C ALA A 423 -53.79 -52.84 1.88
N GLY A 424 -54.88 -52.71 1.12
CA GLY A 424 -56.05 -51.91 1.41
C GLY A 424 -55.83 -50.45 1.77
N LEU A 425 -56.15 -49.57 0.83
CA LEU A 425 -57.00 -48.41 1.11
C LEU A 425 -57.77 -48.10 -0.18
N ASP A 426 -59.02 -48.54 -0.17
CA ASP A 426 -60.06 -48.18 -1.11
C ASP A 426 -60.24 -46.65 -1.17
N ARG A 427 -60.45 -46.18 -2.41
CA ARG A 427 -61.02 -44.88 -2.85
C ARG A 427 -60.17 -43.62 -2.76
#